data_AF-A0AAE0ESD2-F1
#
_entry.id   AF-A0AAE0ESD2-F1
#
_cell.length_a   1.000
_cell.length_b   1.000
_cell.length_c   1.000
_cell.angle_alpha   90.00
_cell.angle_beta   90.00
_cell.angle_gamma   90.00
#
_symmetry.space_group_name_H-M   'P 1'
#
loop_
_entity.id
_entity.type
_entity.pdbx_description
1 polymer ?
#
loop_
_entity_poly.entity_id
_entity_poly.type
_entity_poly.pdbx_seq_one_letter_code
_entity_poly.pdbx_strand_id
1 'polypeptide(L)'
;MPRMFALVMIVLVVPYWEKWDSREGVELVCVLKKKKFRFLAPQNALGFVDRSTGLGVGSFSSRLSDRWRRHWRGGTTGDNRMPSLADYRRLMGDLSGLTRGILDKNVTVGFGVCAKLYQKWLRDERDGGNYELSAQESPEVVRQMRLQYKAAGLDTVATFRLDGIFGVLYLSLKHKDEALCSKRRPVVPCFNAHDRMLQNRVGRALCFFFTQLAGHFNVAATQEIAGGLHRFNETIEGGDTVMAAGFDVKEMYVRLKPDVVLAAAEWVVMQAMEGHDGVLVNTRGRKGVGWYEAGTPRRVVVRMTSQQILAGVKFILDNDFLFVAGDLVRQVCGIGIGGGASPGLAQCVCVYGEMQWTTSLGADRRLGDTRVLGVRLMDDCALLVAGDCRDAGDRLQALRTVFTGYVRDCYPEGITVEQTSDGLSWIFCGMQLTVSQRGAVARLITKNVQAGIGTGDQLAFFPFVSFYSECGRVQKMASTLNALYRIERHSTSDAQRAAAVIDMLRELKWQGYPRGWLFEALVKMVTRAPFGFWNRLRKALDRAGVRP
;
A
#
# COMPACT_ATOMS: atom_id res chain seq x y z
N MET A 1 41.65 13.27 -13.11
CA MET A 1 40.91 12.03 -12.77
C MET A 1 39.64 12.39 -11.99
N PRO A 2 38.45 11.92 -12.37
CA PRO A 2 37.24 12.21 -11.60
C PRO A 2 37.27 11.41 -10.28
N ARG A 3 37.16 12.12 -9.15
CA ARG A 3 37.10 11.55 -7.81
C ARG A 3 35.90 10.57 -7.73
N MET A 4 36.16 9.28 -7.54
CA MET A 4 35.13 8.29 -7.28
C MET A 4 34.47 8.55 -5.92
N PHE A 5 33.19 8.94 -5.91
CA PHE A 5 32.39 9.01 -4.70
C PHE A 5 31.98 7.60 -4.27
N ALA A 6 32.33 7.21 -3.05
CA ALA A 6 31.83 5.98 -2.43
C ALA A 6 30.31 6.14 -2.17
N LEU A 7 29.52 5.17 -2.65
CA LEU A 7 28.09 5.09 -2.38
C LEU A 7 27.90 4.55 -0.95
N VAL A 8 27.29 5.34 -0.06
CA VAL A 8 26.90 4.88 1.28
C VAL A 8 25.39 4.95 1.38
N MET A 9 24.75 3.79 1.49
CA MET A 9 23.36 3.67 1.91
C MET A 9 23.37 3.02 3.29
N ILE A 10 22.80 3.72 4.27
CA ILE A 10 22.67 3.18 5.63
C ILE A 10 21.20 2.81 5.80
N VAL A 11 20.93 1.51 5.92
CA VAL A 11 19.63 1.01 6.33
C VAL A 11 19.69 0.86 7.85
N LEU A 12 18.81 1.57 8.55
CA LEU A 12 18.73 1.56 10.00
C LEU A 12 17.39 0.96 10.38
N VAL A 13 17.39 -0.25 10.92
CA VAL A 13 16.22 -0.76 11.64
C VAL A 13 16.17 0.02 12.95
N VAL A 14 15.22 0.93 13.10
CA VAL A 14 15.08 1.76 14.30
C VAL A 14 13.74 1.41 14.94
N PRO A 15 13.72 0.61 16.02
CA PRO A 15 12.46 0.37 16.71
C PRO A 15 11.95 1.70 17.28
N TYR A 16 10.65 1.97 17.08
CA TYR A 16 10.01 3.22 17.48
C TYR A 16 10.02 3.36 19.01
N TRP A 17 10.17 4.61 19.46
CA TRP A 17 10.80 4.98 20.72
C TRP A 17 9.80 5.29 21.83
N GLU A 18 10.04 4.75 23.04
CA GLU A 18 10.54 5.44 24.26
C GLU A 18 10.56 4.37 25.42
N LYS A 19 11.67 4.30 26.19
CA LYS A 19 12.16 3.50 27.39
C LYS A 19 11.88 1.98 27.72
N TRP A 20 12.98 1.20 27.70
CA TRP A 20 13.48 0.07 28.60
C TRP A 20 12.60 -1.20 28.81
N ASP A 21 13.05 -2.47 28.89
CA ASP A 21 14.32 -3.20 29.02
C ASP A 21 14.13 -4.67 28.53
N SER A 22 15.17 -5.24 27.94
CA SER A 22 15.47 -6.67 27.73
C SER A 22 15.01 -7.43 26.46
N ARG A 23 16.04 -8.07 25.86
CA ARG A 23 16.10 -9.22 24.92
C ARG A 23 15.48 -9.00 23.54
N GLU A 24 16.26 -8.39 22.64
CA GLU A 24 16.61 -8.95 21.32
C GLU A 24 17.41 -7.94 20.50
N GLY A 25 18.42 -8.44 19.78
CA GLY A 25 19.38 -7.64 19.03
C GLY A 25 18.76 -6.99 17.80
N VAL A 26 19.36 -5.90 17.33
CA VAL A 26 18.94 -5.25 16.10
C VAL A 26 20.15 -4.98 15.21
N GLU A 27 19.96 -5.17 13.90
CA GLU A 27 21.03 -5.24 12.91
C GLU A 27 21.17 -3.93 12.15
N LEU A 28 22.42 -3.51 11.94
CA LEU A 28 22.78 -2.32 11.17
C LEU A 28 23.38 -2.78 9.84
N VAL A 29 22.53 -2.83 8.80
CA VAL A 29 22.96 -3.21 7.45
C VAL A 29 23.49 -1.98 6.74
N CYS A 30 24.81 -1.86 6.72
CA CYS A 30 25.53 -0.84 5.95
C CYS A 30 25.94 -1.45 4.60
N VAL A 31 25.20 -1.18 3.54
CA VAL A 31 25.55 -1.67 2.21
C VAL A 31 26.59 -0.72 1.60
N LEU A 32 27.86 -1.12 1.69
CA LEU A 32 28.97 -0.47 1.00
C LEU A 32 29.33 -1.27 -0.25
N LYS A 33 29.09 -0.71 -1.43
CA LYS A 33 29.48 -1.35 -2.69
C LYS A 33 30.96 -1.07 -2.98
N LYS A 34 31.86 -1.99 -2.63
CA LYS A 34 33.20 -2.06 -3.25
C LYS A 34 33.05 -2.75 -4.61
N LYS A 35 33.15 -2.00 -5.73
CA LYS A 35 33.45 -2.63 -7.02
C LYS A 35 34.86 -3.22 -6.91
N LYS A 36 35.01 -4.54 -7.10
CA LYS A 36 36.32 -5.19 -7.23
C LYS A 36 37.03 -4.62 -8.46
N PHE A 37 38.02 -3.77 -8.23
CA PHE A 37 39.07 -3.49 -9.21
C PHE A 37 40.36 -4.10 -8.66
N ARG A 38 40.94 -5.05 -9.39
CA ARG A 38 42.32 -5.49 -9.17
C ARG A 38 43.21 -4.31 -9.56
N PHE A 39 43.79 -3.64 -8.57
CA PHE A 39 44.93 -2.77 -8.80
C PHE A 39 46.19 -3.61 -8.57
N LEU A 40 46.96 -3.81 -9.64
CA LEU A 40 48.41 -4.04 -9.53
C LEU A 40 48.98 -2.75 -8.95
N ALA A 41 49.43 -2.80 -7.70
CA ALA A 41 50.14 -1.68 -7.08
C ALA A 41 51.63 -1.76 -7.44
N PRO A 42 52.28 -0.66 -7.83
CA PRO A 42 53.64 -0.40 -7.42
C PRO A 42 53.60 0.27 -6.04
N GLN A 43 54.39 -0.28 -5.14
CA GLN A 43 54.67 0.26 -3.82
C GLN A 43 55.32 1.65 -3.97
N ASN A 44 54.99 2.55 -3.03
CA ASN A 44 55.55 3.89 -2.81
C ASN A 44 54.87 5.04 -3.56
N ALA A 45 53.90 5.68 -2.89
CA ALA A 45 53.67 7.13 -3.04
C ALA A 45 53.07 7.71 -1.76
N LEU A 46 53.81 8.68 -1.22
CA LEU A 46 53.59 9.45 -0.02
C LEU A 46 52.31 10.31 -0.09
N GLY A 47 51.84 10.68 1.10
CA GLY A 47 50.57 11.37 1.32
C GLY A 47 50.45 12.75 0.66
N PHE A 48 49.21 13.07 0.30
CA PHE A 48 48.76 14.42 0.01
C PHE A 48 47.67 14.81 1.02
N VAL A 49 47.99 15.80 1.85
CA VAL A 49 47.03 16.50 2.72
C VAL A 49 46.66 17.79 2.02
N ASP A 50 45.43 17.86 1.49
CA ASP A 50 44.84 19.11 1.01
C ASP A 50 44.27 19.89 2.21
N ARG A 51 44.93 20.99 2.58
CA ARG A 51 44.57 21.86 3.72
C ARG A 51 43.43 22.85 3.42
N SER A 52 42.81 22.80 2.24
CA SER A 52 41.84 23.85 1.83
C SER A 52 40.37 23.56 2.17
N THR A 53 40.00 22.36 2.64
CA THR A 53 38.58 22.02 2.90
C THR A 53 38.21 21.73 4.34
N GLY A 54 39.17 21.63 5.28
CA GLY A 54 38.90 21.35 6.71
C GLY A 54 38.15 20.02 7.00
N LEU A 55 37.66 19.33 5.97
CA LEU A 55 36.97 18.06 6.02
C LEU A 55 37.99 16.99 5.68
N GLY A 56 38.70 16.54 6.71
CA GLY A 56 39.44 15.29 6.61
C GLY A 56 38.49 14.20 6.12
N VAL A 57 38.87 13.52 5.03
CA VAL A 57 38.22 12.29 4.56
C VAL A 57 38.60 11.17 5.54
N GLY A 58 38.23 11.33 6.81
CA GLY A 58 38.03 10.18 7.68
C GLY A 58 36.82 9.46 7.12
N SER A 59 36.96 8.18 6.79
CA SER A 59 35.85 7.40 6.27
C SER A 59 34.68 7.50 7.26
N PHE A 60 33.64 8.24 6.86
CA PHE A 60 32.39 8.37 7.62
C PHE A 60 31.87 6.98 8.01
N SER A 61 32.14 5.97 7.17
CA SER A 61 31.83 4.57 7.43
C SER A 61 32.59 3.95 8.61
N SER A 62 33.86 4.29 8.88
CA SER A 62 34.62 3.66 9.98
C SER A 62 34.24 4.22 11.35
N ARG A 63 33.95 5.53 11.41
CA ARG A 63 33.50 6.18 12.66
C ARG A 63 32.07 5.82 13.03
N LEU A 64 31.16 5.69 12.06
CA LEU A 64 29.82 5.16 12.30
C LEU A 64 29.84 3.65 12.56
N SER A 65 30.65 2.87 11.83
CA SER A 65 30.66 1.41 12.00
C SER A 65 31.15 0.98 13.37
N ASP A 66 32.30 1.45 13.84
CA ASP A 66 32.90 0.85 15.03
C ASP A 66 32.29 1.37 16.34
N ARG A 67 31.69 2.56 16.30
CA ARG A 67 31.01 3.17 17.45
C ARG A 67 29.60 2.63 17.62
N TRP A 68 28.83 2.52 16.53
CA TRP A 68 27.46 2.00 16.58
C TRP A 68 27.42 0.47 16.56
N ARG A 69 28.35 -0.23 15.89
CA ARG A 69 28.46 -1.69 16.01
C ARG A 69 28.78 -2.12 17.43
N ARG A 70 29.62 -1.39 18.18
CA ARG A 70 29.88 -1.72 19.60
C ARG A 70 28.68 -1.45 20.50
N HIS A 71 27.87 -0.44 20.18
CA HIS A 71 26.68 -0.11 20.94
C HIS A 71 25.49 -1.06 20.67
N TRP A 72 25.45 -1.67 19.47
CA TRP A 72 24.36 -2.54 19.03
C TRP A 72 24.69 -4.04 18.97
N ARG A 73 25.97 -4.43 18.86
CA ARG A 73 26.42 -5.84 19.02
C ARG A 73 26.58 -6.26 20.48
N GLY A 74 26.07 -5.49 21.44
CA GLY A 74 26.01 -5.85 22.86
C GLY A 74 25.07 -7.02 23.19
N GLY A 75 24.57 -7.75 22.18
CA GLY A 75 23.69 -8.91 22.35
C GLY A 75 24.30 -10.09 23.10
N THR A 76 25.60 -10.09 23.38
CA THR A 76 26.25 -11.12 24.23
C THR A 76 26.57 -10.64 25.64
N THR A 77 26.40 -9.35 25.96
CA THR A 77 26.78 -8.78 27.25
C THR A 77 25.56 -8.20 27.98
N GLY A 78 24.47 -8.96 28.15
CA GLY A 78 23.43 -8.75 29.18
C GLY A 78 22.62 -7.44 29.21
N ASP A 79 23.04 -6.38 28.51
CA ASP A 79 22.52 -5.01 28.65
C ASP A 79 21.69 -4.67 27.40
N ASN A 80 20.52 -5.31 27.32
CA ASN A 80 19.55 -5.10 26.25
C ASN A 80 18.68 -3.87 26.51
N ARG A 81 19.33 -2.71 26.68
CA ARG A 81 18.60 -1.45 26.77
C ARG A 81 18.13 -1.08 25.37
N MET A 82 16.82 -0.88 25.19
CA MET A 82 16.38 -0.09 24.06
C MET A 82 17.12 1.26 24.12
N PRO A 83 17.55 1.80 22.97
CA PRO A 83 18.16 3.12 22.90
C PRO A 83 17.35 4.18 23.70
N SER A 84 17.96 5.27 24.22
CA SER A 84 17.34 6.42 24.96
C SER A 84 17.05 7.64 24.07
N LEU A 85 15.97 8.44 24.28
CA LEU A 85 15.55 9.46 23.26
C LEU A 85 16.70 10.39 22.85
N ALA A 86 17.66 10.57 23.76
CA ALA A 86 18.95 11.19 23.50
C ALA A 86 19.77 10.46 22.41
N ASP A 87 19.93 9.14 22.48
CA ASP A 87 20.56 8.31 21.44
C ASP A 87 19.81 8.39 20.11
N TYR A 88 18.47 8.48 20.09
CA TYR A 88 17.73 8.75 18.86
C TYR A 88 18.10 10.09 18.27
N ARG A 89 18.00 11.16 19.07
CA ARG A 89 18.30 12.53 18.64
C ARG A 89 19.75 12.63 18.18
N ARG A 90 20.66 11.94 18.87
CA ARG A 90 22.07 11.84 18.51
C ARG A 90 22.25 11.13 17.17
N LEU A 91 21.63 9.97 16.97
CA LEU A 91 21.62 9.26 15.69
C LEU A 91 21.07 10.15 14.58
N MET A 92 19.96 10.86 14.83
CA MET A 92 19.39 11.78 13.86
C MET A 92 20.29 12.97 13.54
N GLY A 93 21.11 13.42 14.50
CA GLY A 93 22.18 14.39 14.32
C GLY A 93 23.35 13.83 13.51
N ASP A 94 23.76 12.59 13.77
CA ASP A 94 24.80 11.88 13.01
C ASP A 94 24.39 11.66 11.54
N LEU A 95 23.08 11.58 11.27
CA LEU A 95 22.51 11.48 9.93
C LEU A 95 22.22 12.85 9.28
N SER A 96 22.68 13.95 9.88
CA SER A 96 22.57 15.28 9.28
C SER A 96 23.26 15.33 7.91
N GLY A 97 22.62 15.99 6.95
CA GLY A 97 23.08 16.05 5.55
C GLY A 97 22.68 14.86 4.67
N LEU A 98 22.07 13.81 5.23
CA LEU A 98 21.42 12.75 4.46
C LEU A 98 19.94 13.05 4.24
N THR A 99 19.41 12.61 3.10
CA THR A 99 17.98 12.44 2.91
C THR A 99 17.55 11.24 3.74
N ARG A 100 16.59 11.46 4.64
CA ARG A 100 16.09 10.45 5.58
C ARG A 100 14.64 10.13 5.28
N GLY A 101 14.25 8.89 5.52
CA GLY A 101 12.87 8.46 5.38
C GLY A 101 12.64 7.12 6.05
N ILE A 102 11.42 6.61 5.92
CA ILE A 102 11.04 5.26 6.33
C ILE A 102 10.86 4.39 5.09
N LEU A 103 11.14 3.10 5.22
CA LEU A 103 10.86 2.15 4.15
C LEU A 103 9.35 1.92 4.04
N ASP A 104 8.87 1.91 2.80
CA ASP A 104 7.49 1.61 2.49
C ASP A 104 7.11 0.22 3.04
N LYS A 105 5.94 0.15 3.68
CA LYS A 105 5.40 -1.03 4.37
C LYS A 105 6.22 -1.55 5.56
N ASN A 106 7.33 -0.91 5.95
CA ASN A 106 8.11 -1.22 7.15
C ASN A 106 8.49 0.06 7.91
N VAL A 107 7.48 0.65 8.58
CA VAL A 107 7.61 1.97 9.24
C VAL A 107 8.62 2.01 10.38
N THR A 108 9.05 0.84 10.87
CA THR A 108 10.10 0.67 11.88
C THR A 108 11.51 0.61 11.28
N VAL A 109 11.65 0.69 9.96
CA VAL A 109 12.95 0.74 9.29
C VAL A 109 13.12 2.09 8.61
N GLY A 110 14.11 2.83 9.07
CA GLY A 110 14.55 4.08 8.47
C GLY A 110 15.66 3.85 7.44
N PHE A 111 15.84 4.82 6.55
CA PHE A 111 16.97 4.87 5.64
C PHE A 111 17.63 6.25 5.65
N GLY A 112 18.93 6.27 5.37
CA GLY A 112 19.70 7.48 5.07
C GLY A 112 20.39 7.36 3.71
N VAL A 113 20.11 8.31 2.82
CA VAL A 113 20.68 8.37 1.46
C VAL A 113 21.39 9.71 1.26
N CYS A 114 22.53 9.69 0.57
CA CYS A 114 23.23 10.92 0.18
C CYS A 114 22.31 11.84 -0.64
N ALA A 115 22.19 13.12 -0.25
CA ALA A 115 21.32 14.08 -0.93
C ALA A 115 21.59 14.19 -2.45
N LYS A 116 22.85 14.14 -2.89
CA LYS A 116 23.22 14.17 -4.32
C LYS A 116 22.71 12.93 -5.07
N LEU A 117 22.80 11.76 -4.45
CA LEU A 117 22.29 10.52 -5.04
C LEU A 117 20.77 10.55 -5.12
N TYR A 118 20.10 11.01 -4.07
CA TYR A 118 18.64 11.15 -4.05
C TYR A 118 18.16 12.14 -5.12
N GLN A 119 18.85 13.29 -5.26
CA GLN A 119 18.56 14.26 -6.31
C GLN A 119 18.76 13.67 -7.71
N LYS A 120 19.80 12.86 -7.92
CA LYS A 120 19.98 12.12 -9.18
C LYS A 120 18.77 11.23 -9.44
N TRP A 121 18.29 10.48 -8.44
CA TRP A 121 17.12 9.62 -8.62
C TRP A 121 15.85 10.38 -8.98
N LEU A 122 15.66 11.58 -8.42
CA LEU A 122 14.53 12.45 -8.79
C LEU A 122 14.63 12.91 -10.25
N ARG A 123 15.84 13.25 -10.72
CA ARG A 123 16.05 13.61 -12.13
C ARG A 123 15.85 12.42 -13.06
N ASP A 124 16.33 11.24 -12.68
CA ASP A 124 16.09 10.01 -13.44
C ASP A 124 14.57 9.74 -13.59
N GLU A 125 13.79 10.01 -12.54
CA GLU A 125 12.32 9.88 -12.56
C GLU A 125 11.67 10.92 -13.48
N ARG A 126 12.10 12.19 -13.38
CA ARG A 126 11.64 13.29 -14.25
C ARG A 126 11.87 12.98 -15.73
N ASP A 127 13.05 12.48 -16.05
CA ASP A 127 13.51 12.22 -17.42
C ASP A 127 12.98 10.89 -17.98
N GLY A 128 12.17 10.14 -17.20
CA GLY A 128 11.59 8.85 -17.59
C GLY A 128 10.43 8.91 -18.59
N GLY A 129 10.11 10.09 -19.14
CA GLY A 129 9.09 10.29 -20.17
C GLY A 129 7.66 10.50 -19.65
N ASN A 130 7.45 10.48 -18.34
CA ASN A 130 6.12 10.70 -17.74
C ASN A 130 5.82 12.19 -17.48
N TYR A 131 6.81 13.06 -17.62
CA TYR A 131 6.75 14.48 -17.27
C TYR A 131 7.25 15.36 -18.41
N GLU A 132 6.66 16.54 -18.55
CA GLU A 132 7.11 17.61 -19.43
C GLU A 132 7.55 18.82 -18.60
N LEU A 133 8.69 19.42 -18.95
CA LEU A 133 9.12 20.68 -18.33
C LEU A 133 8.13 21.79 -18.67
N SER A 134 7.69 22.53 -17.64
CA SER A 134 6.86 23.71 -17.86
C SER A 134 7.71 24.84 -18.44
N ALA A 135 7.30 25.38 -19.59
CA ALA A 135 7.88 26.61 -20.14
C ALA A 135 7.47 27.86 -19.35
N GLN A 136 6.44 27.75 -18.51
CA GLN A 136 5.89 28.84 -17.71
C GLN A 136 6.34 28.74 -16.27
N GLU A 137 6.48 29.89 -15.62
CA GLU A 137 6.70 29.97 -14.18
C GLU A 137 5.45 29.62 -13.38
N SER A 138 5.65 29.18 -12.13
CA SER A 138 4.55 28.75 -11.25
C SER A 138 3.39 29.75 -11.14
N PRO A 139 3.59 31.07 -10.94
CA PRO A 139 2.49 32.02 -10.84
C PRO A 139 1.61 32.08 -12.10
N GLU A 140 2.23 31.97 -13.27
CA GLU A 140 1.52 32.02 -14.55
C GLU A 140 0.69 30.75 -14.78
N VAL A 141 1.25 29.57 -14.46
CA VAL A 141 0.51 28.29 -14.50
C VAL A 141 -0.71 28.36 -13.57
N VAL A 142 -0.56 28.86 -12.34
CA VAL A 142 -1.68 29.00 -11.39
C VAL A 142 -2.77 29.94 -11.93
N ARG A 143 -2.37 31.04 -12.58
CA ARG A 143 -3.32 31.97 -13.21
C ARG A 143 -4.11 31.27 -14.31
N GLN A 144 -3.45 30.52 -15.19
CA GLN A 144 -4.10 29.78 -16.27
C GLN A 144 -5.02 28.67 -15.74
N MET A 145 -4.54 27.87 -14.77
CA MET A 145 -5.35 26.86 -14.08
C MET A 145 -6.63 27.47 -13.52
N ARG A 146 -6.54 28.63 -12.84
CA ARG A 146 -7.72 29.31 -12.28
C ARG A 146 -8.73 29.73 -13.36
N LEU A 147 -8.26 30.20 -14.51
CA LEU A 147 -9.13 30.58 -15.62
C LEU A 147 -9.86 29.36 -16.18
N GLN A 148 -9.15 28.27 -16.43
CA GLN A 148 -9.73 27.00 -16.89
C GLN A 148 -10.74 26.44 -15.86
N TYR A 149 -10.39 26.51 -14.58
CA TYR A 149 -11.23 26.05 -13.48
C TYR A 149 -12.59 26.78 -13.44
N LYS A 150 -12.58 28.10 -13.61
CA LYS A 150 -13.80 28.92 -13.70
C LYS A 150 -14.57 28.67 -15.00
N ALA A 151 -13.87 28.58 -16.13
CA ALA A 151 -14.50 28.31 -17.42
C ALA A 151 -15.24 26.96 -17.43
N ALA A 152 -14.73 25.97 -16.70
CA ALA A 152 -15.36 24.68 -16.50
C ALA A 152 -16.48 24.68 -15.42
N GLY A 153 -16.78 25.83 -14.80
CA GLY A 153 -17.79 25.95 -13.74
C GLY A 153 -17.44 25.20 -12.45
N LEU A 154 -16.16 24.88 -12.23
CA LEU A 154 -15.73 24.07 -11.09
C LEU A 154 -15.72 24.86 -9.77
N ASP A 155 -15.78 26.19 -9.83
CA ASP A 155 -15.90 27.08 -8.68
C ASP A 155 -17.25 26.98 -7.97
N THR A 156 -18.28 26.47 -8.65
CA THR A 156 -19.56 26.16 -8.01
C THR A 156 -19.51 24.89 -7.16
N VAL A 157 -18.58 23.97 -7.47
CA VAL A 157 -18.47 22.66 -6.79
C VAL A 157 -17.25 22.52 -5.90
N ALA A 158 -16.24 23.39 -5.97
CA ALA A 158 -15.09 23.41 -5.08
C ALA A 158 -14.35 24.74 -5.13
N THR A 159 -13.80 25.17 -4.00
CA THR A 159 -12.99 26.39 -3.94
C THR A 159 -11.60 26.15 -4.50
N PHE A 160 -11.18 26.95 -5.48
CA PHE A 160 -9.81 27.03 -5.95
C PHE A 160 -8.96 27.86 -4.97
N ARG A 161 -7.87 27.29 -4.46
CA ARG A 161 -7.00 27.92 -3.47
C ARG A 161 -5.89 28.71 -4.14
N LEU A 162 -5.87 30.03 -3.94
CA LEU A 162 -4.77 30.88 -4.42
C LEU A 162 -3.50 30.71 -3.59
N ASP A 163 -3.66 30.38 -2.31
CA ASP A 163 -2.58 30.07 -1.36
C ASP A 163 -2.09 28.62 -1.46
N GLY A 164 -2.56 27.87 -2.46
CA GLY A 164 -2.08 26.52 -2.72
C GLY A 164 -0.63 26.52 -3.17
N ILE A 165 -0.01 25.34 -3.14
CA ILE A 165 1.31 25.10 -3.70
C ILE A 165 1.29 23.85 -4.56
N PHE A 166 2.15 23.81 -5.59
CA PHE A 166 2.41 22.58 -6.33
C PHE A 166 3.06 21.53 -5.42
N GLY A 167 2.69 20.27 -5.62
CA GLY A 167 3.29 19.15 -4.89
C GLY A 167 4.78 19.04 -5.21
N VAL A 168 5.56 18.49 -4.28
CA VAL A 168 6.98 18.17 -4.51
C VAL A 168 7.13 16.67 -4.56
N LEU A 169 7.62 16.14 -5.68
CA LEU A 169 7.86 14.71 -5.83
C LEU A 169 8.94 14.27 -4.87
N TYR A 170 8.64 13.20 -4.13
CA TYR A 170 9.64 12.45 -3.39
C TYR A 170 9.55 10.97 -3.74
N LEU A 171 10.66 10.28 -3.54
CA LEU A 171 10.78 8.84 -3.76
C LEU A 171 10.66 8.12 -2.42
N SER A 172 9.62 7.29 -2.30
CA SER A 172 9.47 6.32 -1.23
C SER A 172 10.19 5.03 -1.60
N LEU A 173 11.08 4.55 -0.73
CA LEU A 173 11.87 3.34 -0.99
C LEU A 173 11.10 2.10 -0.54
N LYS A 174 10.96 1.10 -1.41
CA LYS A 174 10.32 -0.16 -1.03
C LYS A 174 11.26 -1.04 -0.20
N HIS A 175 10.69 -1.69 0.82
CA HIS A 175 11.31 -2.86 1.47
C HIS A 175 11.17 -4.10 0.57
N LYS A 176 11.78 -4.05 -0.63
CA LYS A 176 11.88 -5.19 -1.56
C LYS A 176 13.33 -5.24 -2.04
N ASP A 177 13.99 -6.37 -1.78
CA ASP A 177 15.41 -6.65 -1.97
C ASP A 177 16.34 -5.76 -1.13
N GLU A 178 16.74 -6.27 0.04
CA GLU A 178 17.59 -5.61 1.06
C GLU A 178 18.90 -5.03 0.50
N ALA A 179 19.36 -5.56 -0.63
CA ALA A 179 20.63 -5.18 -1.20
C ALA A 179 20.68 -3.75 -1.75
N LEU A 180 19.57 -3.17 -2.25
CA LEU A 180 19.68 -1.98 -3.11
C LEU A 180 18.54 -0.95 -3.09
N CYS A 181 17.40 -1.18 -2.41
CA CYS A 181 16.23 -0.29 -2.50
C CYS A 181 15.94 0.16 -3.96
N SER A 182 16.17 -0.73 -4.93
CA SER A 182 16.16 -0.40 -6.36
C SER A 182 14.76 0.03 -6.81
N LYS A 183 13.74 -0.52 -6.14
CA LYS A 183 12.34 -0.17 -6.34
C LYS A 183 11.97 1.06 -5.51
N ARG A 184 11.61 2.11 -6.23
CA ARG A 184 11.23 3.42 -5.73
C ARG A 184 9.78 3.69 -6.15
N ARG A 185 9.03 4.39 -5.31
CA ARG A 185 7.68 4.89 -5.63
C ARG A 185 7.73 6.41 -5.69
N PRO A 186 7.49 7.06 -6.84
CA PRO A 186 7.26 8.48 -6.87
C PRO A 186 5.95 8.77 -6.13
N VAL A 187 6.01 9.70 -5.17
CA VAL A 187 4.83 10.16 -4.42
C VAL A 187 4.82 11.67 -4.45
N VAL A 188 3.64 12.23 -4.68
CA VAL A 188 3.38 13.65 -4.85
C VAL A 188 2.31 14.05 -3.82
N PRO A 189 2.71 14.62 -2.67
CA PRO A 189 1.76 15.09 -1.68
C PRO A 189 0.91 16.25 -2.21
N CYS A 190 -0.41 16.08 -2.23
CA CYS A 190 -1.35 17.12 -2.70
C CYS A 190 -2.13 17.79 -1.55
N PHE A 191 -1.63 17.73 -0.32
CA PHE A 191 -2.37 18.21 0.87
C PHE A 191 -2.61 19.74 0.89
N ASN A 192 -1.83 20.50 0.11
CA ASN A 192 -1.96 21.94 -0.09
C ASN A 192 -2.11 22.34 -1.57
N ALA A 193 -2.51 21.41 -2.45
CA ALA A 193 -2.72 21.73 -3.86
C ALA A 193 -3.83 22.78 -4.08
N HIS A 194 -3.71 23.54 -5.16
CA HIS A 194 -4.66 24.60 -5.55
C HIS A 194 -6.09 24.06 -5.73
N ASP A 195 -6.22 22.85 -6.24
CA ASP A 195 -7.45 22.14 -6.58
C ASP A 195 -7.78 21.00 -5.60
N ARG A 196 -7.10 20.93 -4.45
CA ARG A 196 -7.26 19.85 -3.45
C ARG A 196 -8.73 19.52 -3.12
N MET A 197 -9.56 20.55 -2.99
CA MET A 197 -10.96 20.38 -2.65
C MET A 197 -11.74 19.68 -3.78
N LEU A 198 -11.44 20.04 -5.04
CA LEU A 198 -12.01 19.37 -6.21
C LEU A 198 -11.57 17.91 -6.24
N GLN A 199 -10.27 17.63 -6.13
CA GLN A 199 -9.73 16.26 -6.11
C GLN A 199 -10.41 15.39 -5.07
N ASN A 200 -10.58 15.89 -3.85
CA ASN A 200 -11.25 15.15 -2.78
C ASN A 200 -12.74 14.91 -3.07
N ARG A 201 -13.44 15.84 -3.71
CA ARG A 201 -14.87 15.69 -4.03
C ARG A 201 -15.08 14.74 -5.19
N VAL A 202 -14.32 14.89 -6.28
CA VAL A 202 -14.30 13.97 -7.43
C VAL A 202 -13.93 12.56 -6.96
N GLY A 203 -12.83 12.39 -6.22
CA GLY A 203 -12.40 11.08 -5.73
C GLY A 203 -13.46 10.39 -4.88
N ARG A 204 -14.16 11.14 -4.01
CA ARG A 204 -15.25 10.60 -3.20
C ARG A 204 -16.48 10.23 -4.00
N ALA A 205 -16.84 11.01 -5.01
CA ALA A 205 -17.93 10.68 -5.93
C ALA A 205 -17.63 9.39 -6.71
N LEU A 206 -16.42 9.28 -7.29
CA LEU A 206 -15.99 8.06 -7.99
C LEU A 206 -15.99 6.83 -7.08
N CYS A 207 -15.44 6.95 -5.86
CA CYS A 207 -15.48 5.85 -4.89
C CYS A 207 -16.90 5.43 -4.52
N PHE A 208 -17.84 6.37 -4.46
CA PHE A 208 -19.26 6.06 -4.23
C PHE A 208 -19.86 5.31 -5.43
N PHE A 209 -19.55 5.72 -6.67
CA PHE A 209 -20.04 5.02 -7.87
C PHE A 209 -19.62 3.56 -7.92
N PHE A 210 -18.41 3.22 -7.47
CA PHE A 210 -17.99 1.81 -7.37
C PHE A 210 -18.81 0.99 -6.37
N THR A 211 -19.55 1.61 -5.45
CA THR A 211 -20.45 0.85 -4.56
C THR A 211 -21.85 0.69 -5.16
N GLN A 212 -22.12 1.33 -6.30
CA GLN A 212 -23.42 1.32 -6.99
C GLN A 212 -23.38 0.39 -8.22
N LEU A 213 -22.18 0.15 -8.75
CA LEU A 213 -21.96 -0.76 -9.86
C LEU A 213 -21.74 -2.20 -9.34
N ALA A 214 -22.20 -3.17 -10.13
CA ALA A 214 -21.98 -4.59 -9.89
C ALA A 214 -21.11 -5.19 -11.01
N GLY A 215 -20.51 -6.36 -10.79
CA GLY A 215 -19.76 -7.08 -11.83
C GLY A 215 -18.31 -6.63 -12.04
N HIS A 216 -17.78 -5.74 -11.19
CA HIS A 216 -16.34 -5.46 -11.11
C HIS A 216 -15.70 -6.11 -9.88
N PHE A 217 -14.37 -6.11 -9.79
CA PHE A 217 -13.65 -6.81 -8.73
C PHE A 217 -13.28 -5.92 -7.54
N ASN A 218 -13.43 -4.61 -7.67
CA ASN A 218 -13.10 -3.66 -6.60
C ASN A 218 -13.86 -3.99 -5.30
N VAL A 219 -13.15 -4.24 -4.20
CA VAL A 219 -13.75 -4.35 -2.87
C VAL A 219 -13.66 -3.03 -2.11
N ALA A 220 -14.75 -2.64 -1.45
CA ALA A 220 -14.76 -1.40 -0.67
C ALA A 220 -13.95 -1.58 0.63
N ALA A 221 -13.91 -2.81 1.15
CA ALA A 221 -13.10 -3.15 2.31
C ALA A 221 -12.65 -4.61 2.31
N THR A 222 -11.47 -4.87 2.88
CA THR A 222 -10.88 -6.22 2.95
C THR A 222 -11.73 -7.23 3.72
N GLN A 223 -12.61 -6.78 4.63
CA GLN A 223 -13.55 -7.68 5.30
C GLN A 223 -14.61 -8.29 4.38
N GLU A 224 -14.88 -7.69 3.22
CA GLU A 224 -15.87 -8.20 2.26
C GLU A 224 -15.39 -9.47 1.57
N ILE A 225 -14.08 -9.70 1.58
CA ILE A 225 -13.44 -10.85 0.94
C ILE A 225 -13.95 -12.16 1.55
N ALA A 226 -14.03 -12.25 2.88
CA ALA A 226 -14.55 -13.45 3.54
C ALA A 226 -16.01 -13.72 3.16
N GLY A 227 -16.85 -12.69 3.11
CA GLY A 227 -18.23 -12.80 2.67
C GLY A 227 -18.37 -13.18 1.19
N GLY A 228 -17.49 -12.65 0.32
CA GLY A 228 -17.41 -13.01 -1.09
C GLY A 228 -17.04 -14.48 -1.29
N LEU A 229 -16.07 -14.98 -0.54
CA LEU A 229 -15.68 -16.40 -0.56
C LEU A 229 -16.81 -17.31 -0.07
N HIS A 230 -17.56 -16.91 0.96
CA HIS A 230 -18.73 -17.68 1.40
C HIS A 230 -19.78 -17.80 0.30
N ARG A 231 -20.17 -16.69 -0.34
CA ARG A 231 -21.12 -16.70 -1.46
C ARG A 231 -20.59 -17.52 -2.64
N PHE A 232 -19.32 -17.38 -2.97
CA PHE A 232 -18.71 -18.18 -4.05
C PHE A 232 -18.77 -19.68 -3.71
N ASN A 233 -18.44 -20.07 -2.48
CA ASN A 233 -18.52 -21.47 -2.08
C ASN A 233 -19.94 -22.05 -2.11
N GLU A 234 -20.96 -21.23 -1.83
CA GLU A 234 -22.37 -21.63 -1.96
C GLU A 234 -22.78 -21.90 -3.41
N THR A 235 -22.05 -21.34 -4.39
CA THR A 235 -22.29 -21.64 -5.82
C THR A 235 -21.59 -22.91 -6.30
N ILE A 236 -20.67 -23.49 -5.52
CA ILE A 236 -19.91 -24.66 -5.93
C ILE A 236 -20.76 -25.92 -5.78
N GLU A 237 -20.88 -26.69 -6.85
CA GLU A 237 -21.64 -27.93 -6.88
C GLU A 237 -20.75 -29.19 -6.80
N GLY A 238 -21.39 -30.33 -6.51
CA GLY A 238 -20.71 -31.63 -6.48
C GLY A 238 -20.19 -32.03 -7.87
N GLY A 239 -18.88 -31.88 -8.09
CA GLY A 239 -18.21 -32.15 -9.37
C GLY A 239 -17.46 -30.95 -9.94
N ASP A 240 -17.67 -29.76 -9.37
CA ASP A 240 -16.96 -28.55 -9.78
C ASP A 240 -15.46 -28.65 -9.46
N THR A 241 -14.66 -28.14 -10.39
CA THR A 241 -13.25 -27.85 -10.15
C THR A 241 -13.08 -26.35 -9.93
N VAL A 242 -12.38 -26.00 -8.86
CA VAL A 242 -12.05 -24.61 -8.53
C VAL A 242 -10.61 -24.33 -8.90
N MET A 243 -10.39 -23.34 -9.76
CA MET A 243 -9.09 -22.75 -10.05
C MET A 243 -9.01 -21.38 -9.42
N ALA A 244 -7.82 -21.00 -8.96
CA ALA A 244 -7.60 -19.66 -8.48
C ALA A 244 -6.16 -19.20 -8.68
N ALA A 245 -5.99 -17.89 -8.78
CA ALA A 245 -4.70 -17.26 -8.86
C ALA A 245 -4.73 -15.87 -8.22
N GLY A 246 -3.56 -15.46 -7.73
CA GLY A 246 -3.28 -14.10 -7.31
C GLY A 246 -2.61 -13.35 -8.44
N PHE A 247 -2.94 -12.06 -8.57
CA PHE A 247 -2.44 -11.17 -9.59
C PHE A 247 -2.05 -9.82 -8.99
N ASP A 248 -1.12 -9.14 -9.64
CA ASP A 248 -0.74 -7.77 -9.35
C ASP A 248 -0.86 -6.94 -10.63
N VAL A 249 -1.74 -5.95 -10.57
CA VAL A 249 -2.01 -5.00 -11.66
C VAL A 249 -0.96 -3.91 -11.61
N LYS A 250 0.09 -4.08 -12.42
CA LYS A 250 1.23 -3.19 -12.51
C LYS A 250 0.90 -1.91 -13.27
N GLU A 251 1.68 -0.87 -12.98
CA GLU A 251 1.70 0.38 -13.73
C GLU A 251 0.37 1.17 -13.76
N MET A 252 -0.58 0.83 -12.88
CA MET A 252 -1.92 1.46 -12.78
C MET A 252 -1.89 2.98 -12.48
N TYR A 253 -0.74 3.53 -12.12
CA TYR A 253 -0.55 4.96 -11.88
C TYR A 253 0.45 5.62 -12.83
N VAL A 254 1.35 4.86 -13.46
CA VAL A 254 2.53 5.47 -14.11
C VAL A 254 2.38 5.47 -15.62
N ARG A 255 1.69 4.48 -16.19
CA ARG A 255 1.58 4.30 -17.66
C ARG A 255 0.21 4.60 -18.25
N LEU A 256 -0.72 5.10 -17.44
CA LEU A 256 -2.06 5.43 -17.90
C LEU A 256 -2.08 6.74 -18.67
N LYS A 257 -2.43 6.68 -19.96
CA LYS A 257 -2.62 7.90 -20.74
C LYS A 257 -3.87 8.67 -20.26
N PRO A 258 -3.83 10.01 -20.19
CA PRO A 258 -4.96 10.81 -19.68
C PRO A 258 -6.29 10.57 -20.41
N ASP A 259 -6.27 10.37 -21.71
CA ASP A 259 -7.44 10.07 -22.54
C ASP A 259 -8.10 8.73 -22.18
N VAL A 260 -7.30 7.69 -21.94
CA VAL A 260 -7.79 6.37 -21.46
C VAL A 260 -8.46 6.49 -20.10
N VAL A 261 -7.87 7.26 -19.18
CA VAL A 261 -8.45 7.50 -17.84
C VAL A 261 -9.76 8.27 -17.96
N LEU A 262 -9.80 9.30 -18.79
CA LEU A 262 -10.99 10.12 -19.01
C LEU A 262 -12.13 9.29 -19.61
N ALA A 263 -11.87 8.47 -20.62
CA ALA A 263 -12.87 7.60 -21.25
C ALA A 263 -13.44 6.57 -20.25
N ALA A 264 -12.59 5.95 -19.44
CA ALA A 264 -13.03 5.02 -18.40
C ALA A 264 -13.85 5.73 -17.30
N ALA A 265 -13.45 6.95 -16.90
CA ALA A 265 -14.19 7.75 -15.94
C ALA A 265 -15.56 8.18 -16.49
N GLU A 266 -15.62 8.59 -17.76
CA GLU A 266 -16.87 8.90 -18.48
C GLU A 266 -17.82 7.71 -18.44
N TRP A 267 -17.35 6.53 -18.83
CA TRP A 267 -18.16 5.32 -18.78
C TRP A 267 -18.68 5.03 -17.36
N VAL A 268 -17.81 5.05 -16.34
CA VAL A 268 -18.21 4.79 -14.94
C VAL A 268 -19.27 5.80 -14.47
N VAL A 269 -19.07 7.09 -14.75
CA VAL A 269 -20.00 8.15 -14.35
C VAL A 269 -21.35 7.94 -15.03
N MET A 270 -21.37 7.63 -16.33
CA MET A 270 -22.61 7.44 -17.09
C MET A 270 -23.38 6.21 -16.61
N GLN A 271 -22.69 5.08 -16.36
CA GLN A 271 -23.32 3.87 -15.84
C GLN A 271 -23.87 4.06 -14.42
N ALA A 272 -23.07 4.66 -13.52
CA ALA A 272 -23.50 4.81 -12.14
C ALA A 272 -24.60 5.86 -11.97
N MET A 273 -24.60 6.92 -12.78
CA MET A 273 -25.58 8.00 -12.69
C MET A 273 -26.84 7.77 -13.55
N GLU A 274 -27.01 6.58 -14.14
CA GLU A 274 -28.24 6.26 -14.86
C GLU A 274 -29.46 6.44 -13.93
N GLY A 275 -30.42 7.26 -14.35
CA GLY A 275 -31.61 7.59 -13.54
C GLY A 275 -31.38 8.56 -12.39
N HIS A 276 -30.19 9.16 -12.25
CA HIS A 276 -29.86 10.09 -11.16
C HIS A 276 -29.36 11.46 -11.65
N ASP A 277 -29.97 12.54 -11.13
CA ASP A 277 -29.63 13.92 -11.52
C ASP A 277 -28.33 14.47 -10.89
N GLY A 278 -27.69 13.71 -10.00
CA GLY A 278 -26.50 14.16 -9.28
C GLY A 278 -26.15 13.35 -8.05
N VAL A 279 -24.95 13.61 -7.53
CA VAL A 279 -24.46 13.07 -6.27
C VAL A 279 -24.23 14.21 -5.27
N LEU A 280 -24.54 13.97 -4.00
CA LEU A 280 -24.26 14.85 -2.89
C LEU A 280 -22.96 14.43 -2.21
N VAL A 281 -22.00 15.34 -2.14
CA VAL A 281 -20.73 15.13 -1.44
C VAL A 281 -20.66 16.03 -0.22
N ASN A 282 -20.52 15.43 0.97
CA ASN A 282 -20.34 16.21 2.19
C ASN A 282 -19.12 17.13 2.11
N THR A 283 -19.31 18.39 2.45
CA THR A 283 -18.26 19.42 2.52
C THR A 283 -17.27 19.20 3.66
N ARG A 284 -17.68 18.46 4.70
CA ARG A 284 -16.88 18.16 5.90
C ARG A 284 -16.87 16.65 6.17
N GLY A 285 -15.73 16.18 6.69
CA GLY A 285 -15.54 14.78 7.05
C GLY A 285 -15.33 13.84 5.86
N ARG A 286 -15.07 12.56 6.16
CA ARG A 286 -14.80 11.52 5.15
C ARG A 286 -16.07 10.78 4.69
N LYS A 287 -17.12 10.77 5.52
CA LYS A 287 -18.38 10.05 5.28
C LYS A 287 -19.44 10.96 4.67
N GLY A 288 -20.37 10.35 3.95
CA GLY A 288 -21.55 11.01 3.36
C GLY A 288 -21.29 11.46 1.94
N VAL A 289 -21.31 10.46 1.06
CA VAL A 289 -21.65 10.63 -0.35
C VAL A 289 -22.95 9.86 -0.55
N GLY A 290 -23.88 10.41 -1.31
CA GLY A 290 -25.16 9.77 -1.59
C GLY A 290 -25.83 10.40 -2.79
N TRP A 291 -26.92 9.81 -3.25
CA TRP A 291 -27.70 10.35 -4.35
C TRP A 291 -28.30 11.71 -4.00
N TYR A 292 -28.47 12.55 -5.01
CA TYR A 292 -29.24 13.78 -4.86
C TYR A 292 -30.74 13.47 -4.81
N GLU A 293 -31.39 13.91 -3.74
CA GLU A 293 -32.85 13.92 -3.61
C GLU A 293 -33.34 15.37 -3.54
N ALA A 294 -34.43 15.68 -4.27
CA ALA A 294 -35.04 17.00 -4.26
C ALA A 294 -35.46 17.38 -2.82
N GLY A 295 -35.10 18.60 -2.39
CA GLY A 295 -35.35 19.08 -1.02
C GLY A 295 -34.23 18.81 -0.01
N THR A 296 -33.16 18.09 -0.38
CA THR A 296 -32.04 17.86 0.54
C THR A 296 -31.35 19.19 0.94
N PRO A 297 -31.24 19.51 2.25
CA PRO A 297 -30.66 20.77 2.70
C PRO A 297 -29.19 20.94 2.27
N ARG A 298 -28.90 22.01 1.52
CA ARG A 298 -27.55 22.27 0.96
C ARG A 298 -26.49 22.74 1.95
N ARG A 299 -26.82 22.93 3.24
CA ARG A 299 -25.92 23.62 4.18
C ARG A 299 -24.58 22.91 4.43
N VAL A 300 -24.50 21.60 4.19
CA VAL A 300 -23.28 20.81 4.46
C VAL A 300 -22.88 19.90 3.28
N VAL A 301 -23.62 19.91 2.18
CA VAL A 301 -23.40 19.05 1.00
C VAL A 301 -23.25 19.89 -0.27
N VAL A 302 -22.45 19.38 -1.20
CA VAL A 302 -22.32 19.93 -2.55
C VAL A 302 -22.90 18.94 -3.53
N ARG A 303 -23.85 19.38 -4.37
CA ARG A 303 -24.35 18.60 -5.49
C ARG A 303 -23.34 18.68 -6.63
N MET A 304 -23.01 17.54 -7.21
CA MET A 304 -22.21 17.44 -8.44
C MET A 304 -23.02 16.68 -9.48
N THR A 305 -23.17 17.25 -10.68
CA THR A 305 -23.75 16.56 -11.84
C THR A 305 -22.69 15.71 -12.55
N SER A 306 -23.10 14.84 -13.48
CA SER A 306 -22.17 14.07 -14.31
C SER A 306 -21.21 14.99 -15.07
N GLN A 307 -21.71 16.09 -15.65
CA GLN A 307 -20.90 17.07 -16.37
C GLN A 307 -19.84 17.71 -15.47
N GLN A 308 -20.19 18.08 -14.24
CA GLN A 308 -19.25 18.69 -13.29
C GLN A 308 -18.20 17.69 -12.81
N ILE A 309 -18.56 16.43 -12.62
CA ILE A 309 -17.61 15.37 -12.25
C ILE A 309 -16.61 15.15 -13.39
N LEU A 310 -17.08 15.01 -14.62
CA LEU A 310 -16.22 14.79 -15.79
C LEU A 310 -15.35 16.00 -16.12
N ALA A 311 -15.90 17.22 -16.01
CA ALA A 311 -15.10 18.44 -16.10
C ALA A 311 -14.01 18.48 -15.00
N GLY A 312 -14.33 18.02 -13.79
CA GLY A 312 -13.38 17.90 -12.70
C GLY A 312 -12.28 16.87 -12.97
N VAL A 313 -12.64 15.69 -13.49
CA VAL A 313 -11.68 14.65 -13.90
C VAL A 313 -10.74 15.20 -14.97
N LYS A 314 -11.28 15.80 -16.03
CA LYS A 314 -10.49 16.39 -17.10
C LYS A 314 -9.54 17.47 -16.57
N PHE A 315 -10.04 18.38 -15.75
CA PHE A 315 -9.23 19.44 -15.15
C PHE A 315 -8.04 18.86 -14.36
N ILE A 316 -8.28 17.84 -13.53
CA ILE A 316 -7.24 17.20 -12.71
C ILE A 316 -6.16 16.56 -13.60
N LEU A 317 -6.57 15.86 -14.66
CA LEU A 317 -5.63 15.20 -15.59
C LEU A 317 -4.83 16.21 -16.44
N ASP A 318 -5.46 17.31 -16.87
CA ASP A 318 -4.80 18.33 -17.69
C ASP A 318 -3.80 19.18 -16.88
N ASN A 319 -4.07 19.37 -15.58
CA ASN A 319 -3.37 20.33 -14.72
C ASN A 319 -2.59 19.70 -13.56
N ASP A 320 -2.06 18.48 -13.73
CA ASP A 320 -1.22 17.80 -12.73
C ASP A 320 0.23 18.33 -12.76
N PHE A 321 0.42 19.54 -12.21
CA PHE A 321 1.72 20.19 -12.09
C PHE A 321 2.38 19.96 -10.72
N LEU A 322 3.69 19.72 -10.74
CA LEU A 322 4.48 19.40 -9.56
C LEU A 322 5.95 19.82 -9.74
N PHE A 323 6.68 19.91 -8.62
CA PHE A 323 8.12 20.10 -8.62
C PHE A 323 8.86 18.78 -8.54
N VAL A 324 9.82 18.57 -9.44
CA VAL A 324 10.75 17.44 -9.42
C VAL A 324 12.18 17.95 -9.46
N ALA A 325 12.95 17.65 -8.42
CA ALA A 325 14.35 18.08 -8.29
C ALA A 325 14.60 19.61 -8.42
N GLY A 326 13.57 20.43 -8.20
CA GLY A 326 13.61 21.89 -8.30
C GLY A 326 12.92 22.46 -9.54
N ASP A 327 12.61 21.62 -10.53
CA ASP A 327 11.98 22.04 -11.77
C ASP A 327 10.47 21.85 -11.72
N LEU A 328 9.73 22.82 -12.24
CA LEU A 328 8.28 22.70 -12.43
C LEU A 328 8.01 21.84 -13.67
N VAL A 329 7.27 20.76 -13.48
CA VAL A 329 6.88 19.84 -14.55
C VAL A 329 5.38 19.60 -14.54
N ARG A 330 4.83 19.21 -15.68
CA ARG A 330 3.48 18.67 -15.83
C ARG A 330 3.57 17.17 -16.01
N GLN A 331 2.77 16.40 -15.26
CA GLN A 331 2.63 14.97 -15.51
C GLN A 331 1.77 14.76 -16.76
N VAL A 332 2.30 14.04 -17.75
CA VAL A 332 1.64 13.84 -19.06
C VAL A 332 1.31 12.38 -19.34
N CYS A 333 1.91 11.48 -18.57
CA CYS A 333 1.58 10.07 -18.54
C CYS A 333 1.42 9.64 -17.08
N GLY A 334 0.40 8.82 -16.83
CA GLY A 334 0.02 8.37 -15.51
C GLY A 334 -0.89 9.33 -14.75
N ILE A 335 -1.11 9.00 -13.48
CA ILE A 335 -1.89 9.72 -12.49
C ILE A 335 -0.98 9.93 -11.28
N GLY A 336 -0.80 11.17 -10.82
CA GLY A 336 0.06 11.48 -9.67
C GLY A 336 -0.33 10.70 -8.40
N ILE A 337 0.62 9.99 -7.81
CA ILE A 337 0.39 9.21 -6.58
C ILE A 337 0.36 10.15 -5.37
N GLY A 338 -0.82 10.40 -4.81
CA GLY A 338 -1.00 11.22 -3.61
C GLY A 338 -2.09 12.29 -3.73
N GLY A 339 -2.65 12.47 -4.94
CA GLY A 339 -3.86 13.24 -5.17
C GLY A 339 -5.10 12.60 -4.54
N GLY A 340 -6.06 13.45 -4.17
CA GLY A 340 -7.31 12.99 -3.54
C GLY A 340 -8.21 12.20 -4.49
N ALA A 341 -8.13 12.48 -5.79
CA ALA A 341 -8.85 11.76 -6.83
C ALA A 341 -8.09 10.55 -7.38
N SER A 342 -6.77 10.50 -7.22
CA SER A 342 -5.90 9.55 -7.91
C SER A 342 -6.31 8.07 -7.74
N PRO A 343 -6.66 7.58 -6.53
CA PRO A 343 -7.15 6.22 -6.38
C PRO A 343 -8.46 5.97 -7.15
N GLY A 344 -9.39 6.92 -7.15
CA GLY A 344 -10.65 6.81 -7.89
C GLY A 344 -10.41 6.76 -9.40
N LEU A 345 -9.54 7.62 -9.92
CA LEU A 345 -9.19 7.66 -11.35
C LEU A 345 -8.54 6.35 -11.82
N ALA A 346 -7.58 5.82 -11.06
CA ALA A 346 -6.96 4.54 -11.39
C ALA A 346 -7.98 3.38 -11.32
N GLN A 347 -8.87 3.41 -10.31
CA GLN A 347 -9.93 2.41 -10.19
C GLN A 347 -10.97 2.49 -11.31
N CYS A 348 -11.25 3.66 -11.91
CA CYS A 348 -12.15 3.75 -13.06
C CYS A 348 -11.68 2.88 -14.22
N VAL A 349 -10.37 2.91 -14.54
CA VAL A 349 -9.80 2.07 -15.61
C VAL A 349 -9.95 0.59 -15.28
N CYS A 350 -9.68 0.20 -14.03
CA CYS A 350 -9.81 -1.20 -13.63
C CYS A 350 -11.28 -1.67 -13.63
N VAL A 351 -12.19 -0.88 -13.08
CA VAL A 351 -13.63 -1.21 -13.02
C VAL A 351 -14.21 -1.32 -14.43
N TYR A 352 -13.87 -0.37 -15.31
CA TYR A 352 -14.26 -0.42 -16.72
C TYR A 352 -13.80 -1.72 -17.38
N GLY A 353 -12.49 -2.02 -17.32
CA GLY A 353 -11.92 -3.22 -17.91
C GLY A 353 -12.50 -4.52 -17.36
N GLU A 354 -12.70 -4.61 -16.04
CA GLU A 354 -13.27 -5.78 -15.36
C GLU A 354 -14.71 -6.04 -15.76
N MET A 355 -15.52 -4.99 -15.91
CA MET A 355 -16.91 -5.14 -16.35
C MET A 355 -16.98 -5.53 -17.82
N GLN A 356 -16.20 -4.89 -18.70
CA GLN A 356 -16.14 -5.30 -20.11
C GLN A 356 -15.72 -6.77 -20.25
N TRP A 357 -14.69 -7.17 -19.50
CA TRP A 357 -14.21 -8.54 -19.50
C TRP A 357 -15.26 -9.52 -18.97
N THR A 358 -15.87 -9.24 -17.83
CA THR A 358 -16.89 -10.11 -17.23
C THR A 358 -18.11 -10.27 -18.13
N THR A 359 -18.57 -9.18 -18.77
CA THR A 359 -19.65 -9.23 -19.77
C THR A 359 -19.26 -10.08 -20.98
N SER A 360 -18.00 -10.03 -21.42
CA SER A 360 -17.52 -10.86 -22.54
C SER A 360 -17.54 -12.36 -22.25
N LEU A 361 -17.39 -12.77 -20.98
CA LEU A 361 -17.48 -14.18 -20.58
C LEU A 361 -18.90 -14.73 -20.72
N GLY A 362 -19.91 -13.94 -20.35
CA GLY A 362 -21.33 -14.34 -20.44
C GLY A 362 -21.82 -14.54 -21.88
N ALA A 363 -21.10 -13.99 -22.87
CA ALA A 363 -21.38 -14.22 -24.29
C ALA A 363 -20.80 -15.55 -24.80
N ASP A 364 -19.82 -16.16 -24.11
CA ASP A 364 -19.24 -17.43 -24.52
C ASP A 364 -20.08 -18.61 -23.99
N ARG A 365 -20.83 -19.24 -24.89
CA ARG A 365 -21.67 -20.41 -24.58
C ARG A 365 -20.88 -21.58 -23.96
N ARG A 366 -19.55 -21.65 -24.16
CA ARG A 366 -18.69 -22.69 -23.56
C ARG A 366 -18.46 -22.48 -22.06
N LEU A 367 -18.76 -21.29 -21.55
CA LEU A 367 -18.60 -20.90 -20.15
C LEU A 367 -19.94 -20.84 -19.39
N GLY A 368 -21.04 -21.35 -19.95
CA GLY A 368 -22.40 -21.18 -19.41
C GLY A 368 -22.58 -21.50 -17.92
N ASP A 369 -21.83 -22.48 -17.40
CA ASP A 369 -21.85 -22.88 -15.97
C ASP A 369 -20.63 -22.37 -15.17
N THR A 370 -19.79 -21.53 -15.78
CA THR A 370 -18.57 -21.02 -15.14
C THR A 370 -18.90 -19.90 -14.16
N ARG A 371 -18.55 -20.09 -12.90
CA ARG A 371 -18.71 -19.12 -11.82
C ARG A 371 -17.40 -18.39 -11.61
N VAL A 372 -17.42 -17.06 -11.66
CA VAL A 372 -16.24 -16.22 -11.46
C VAL A 372 -16.42 -15.34 -10.23
N LEU A 373 -15.43 -15.37 -9.34
CA LEU A 373 -15.26 -14.39 -8.28
C LEU A 373 -13.92 -13.69 -8.49
N GLY A 374 -13.97 -12.43 -8.89
CA GLY A 374 -12.82 -11.54 -8.84
C GLY A 374 -12.88 -10.64 -7.61
N VAL A 375 -11.75 -10.45 -6.96
CA VAL A 375 -11.58 -9.62 -5.77
C VAL A 375 -10.32 -8.79 -5.94
N ARG A 376 -10.43 -7.47 -5.93
CA ARG A 376 -9.32 -6.53 -6.12
C ARG A 376 -9.32 -5.45 -5.07
N LEU A 377 -8.16 -5.25 -4.45
CA LEU A 377 -7.85 -4.10 -3.61
C LEU A 377 -6.70 -3.33 -4.26
N MET A 378 -7.03 -2.22 -4.93
CA MET A 378 -6.06 -1.44 -5.69
C MET A 378 -5.34 -2.29 -6.76
N ASP A 379 -4.03 -2.51 -6.60
CA ASP A 379 -3.17 -3.30 -7.49
C ASP A 379 -3.24 -4.81 -7.22
N ASP A 380 -3.55 -5.22 -5.98
CA ASP A 380 -3.66 -6.64 -5.63
C ASP A 380 -5.01 -7.20 -6.10
N CYS A 381 -4.99 -8.23 -6.96
CA CYS A 381 -6.18 -8.97 -7.40
C CYS A 381 -6.10 -10.48 -7.07
N ALA A 382 -7.26 -11.10 -6.83
CA ALA A 382 -7.45 -12.53 -6.73
C ALA A 382 -8.62 -12.92 -7.62
N LEU A 383 -8.43 -13.93 -8.46
CA LEU A 383 -9.47 -14.48 -9.33
C LEU A 383 -9.71 -15.95 -8.95
N LEU A 384 -10.97 -16.29 -8.74
CA LEU A 384 -11.44 -17.65 -8.50
C LEU A 384 -12.44 -17.99 -9.60
N VAL A 385 -12.28 -19.17 -10.17
CA VAL A 385 -13.15 -19.67 -11.24
C VAL A 385 -13.54 -21.09 -10.89
N ALA A 386 -14.84 -21.39 -10.89
CA ALA A 386 -15.38 -22.73 -10.68
C ALA A 386 -16.22 -23.15 -11.88
N GLY A 387 -16.20 -24.44 -12.20
CA GLY A 387 -17.09 -25.01 -13.20
C GLY A 387 -17.02 -26.54 -13.22
N ASP A 388 -18.06 -27.16 -13.74
CA ASP A 388 -18.19 -28.60 -13.82
C ASP A 388 -17.14 -29.18 -14.78
N CYS A 389 -16.20 -29.97 -14.26
CA CYS A 389 -15.14 -30.61 -15.04
C CYS A 389 -15.28 -32.15 -15.09
N ARG A 390 -16.49 -32.68 -14.91
CA ARG A 390 -16.75 -34.14 -14.94
C ARG A 390 -16.47 -34.76 -16.31
N ASP A 391 -16.65 -34.01 -17.40
CA ASP A 391 -16.20 -34.37 -18.75
C ASP A 391 -14.80 -33.80 -19.02
N ALA A 392 -13.87 -34.68 -19.38
CA ALA A 392 -12.42 -34.48 -19.48
C ALA A 392 -11.93 -33.24 -20.26
N GLY A 393 -10.68 -32.81 -19.96
CA GLY A 393 -9.78 -32.00 -20.81
C GLY A 393 -10.26 -30.59 -21.19
N ASP A 394 -11.28 -30.52 -22.04
CA ASP A 394 -11.77 -29.32 -22.70
C ASP A 394 -12.34 -28.30 -21.70
N ARG A 395 -13.00 -28.77 -20.63
CA ARG A 395 -13.56 -27.88 -19.60
C ARG A 395 -12.49 -27.30 -18.68
N LEU A 396 -11.46 -28.08 -18.32
CA LEU A 396 -10.30 -27.54 -17.60
C LEU A 396 -9.53 -26.52 -18.46
N GLN A 397 -9.45 -26.77 -19.77
CA GLN A 397 -8.86 -25.83 -20.71
C GLN A 397 -9.72 -24.56 -20.86
N ALA A 398 -11.04 -24.66 -20.79
CA ALA A 398 -11.94 -23.51 -20.74
C ALA A 398 -11.67 -22.65 -19.49
N LEU A 399 -11.55 -23.26 -18.31
CA LEU A 399 -11.17 -22.54 -17.08
C LEU A 399 -9.82 -21.82 -17.24
N ARG A 400 -8.80 -22.49 -17.79
CA ARG A 400 -7.49 -21.86 -18.09
C ARG A 400 -7.58 -20.70 -19.07
N THR A 401 -8.50 -20.79 -20.03
CA THR A 401 -8.75 -19.72 -21.01
C THR A 401 -9.30 -18.47 -20.33
N VAL A 402 -10.11 -18.62 -19.27
CA VAL A 402 -10.56 -17.48 -18.45
C VAL A 402 -9.37 -16.75 -17.82
N PHE A 403 -8.42 -17.45 -17.18
CA PHE A 403 -7.23 -16.81 -16.60
C PHE A 403 -6.37 -16.11 -17.67
N THR A 404 -6.19 -16.77 -18.82
CA THR A 404 -5.41 -16.21 -19.93
C THR A 404 -6.07 -14.95 -20.50
N GLY A 405 -7.40 -14.99 -20.67
CA GLY A 405 -8.20 -13.85 -21.11
C GLY A 405 -8.16 -12.71 -20.09
N TYR A 406 -8.20 -13.00 -18.79
CA TYR A 406 -8.05 -11.97 -17.75
C TYR A 406 -6.70 -11.23 -17.87
N VAL A 407 -5.60 -11.97 -18.03
CA VAL A 407 -4.26 -11.39 -18.15
C VAL A 407 -4.10 -10.57 -19.44
N ARG A 408 -4.67 -11.06 -20.55
CA ARG A 408 -4.47 -10.46 -21.88
C ARG A 408 -5.44 -9.33 -22.20
N ASP A 409 -6.71 -9.50 -21.82
CA ASP A 409 -7.82 -8.73 -22.40
C ASP A 409 -8.54 -7.84 -21.38
N CYS A 410 -8.29 -8.01 -20.07
CA CYS A 410 -9.07 -7.28 -19.05
C CYS A 410 -8.72 -5.80 -18.95
N TYR A 411 -7.48 -5.41 -19.17
CA TYR A 411 -7.03 -4.02 -18.98
C TYR A 411 -6.45 -3.44 -20.28
N PRO A 412 -6.53 -2.11 -20.47
CA PRO A 412 -5.99 -1.47 -21.66
C PRO A 412 -4.46 -1.57 -21.76
N GLU A 413 -3.94 -1.28 -22.95
CA GLU A 413 -2.50 -1.20 -23.20
C GLU A 413 -1.82 -0.25 -22.20
N GLY A 414 -0.67 -0.67 -21.67
CA GLY A 414 0.11 0.08 -20.68
C GLY A 414 -0.10 -0.39 -19.24
N ILE A 415 -1.20 -1.07 -18.94
CA ILE A 415 -1.36 -1.85 -17.71
C ILE A 415 -0.85 -3.28 -17.96
N THR A 416 -0.12 -3.84 -17.01
CA THR A 416 0.33 -5.24 -17.07
C THR A 416 -0.23 -6.01 -15.89
N VAL A 417 -0.82 -7.17 -16.16
CA VAL A 417 -1.26 -8.11 -15.11
C VAL A 417 -0.17 -9.15 -14.92
N GLU A 418 0.48 -9.14 -13.76
CA GLU A 418 1.45 -10.17 -13.38
C GLU A 418 0.75 -11.21 -12.51
N GLN A 419 0.77 -12.47 -12.92
CA GLN A 419 0.36 -13.55 -12.03
C GLN A 419 1.40 -13.73 -10.93
N THR A 420 1.02 -13.43 -9.69
CA THR A 420 1.94 -13.48 -8.53
C THR A 420 1.94 -14.83 -7.84
N SER A 421 0.96 -15.67 -8.13
CA SER A 421 0.89 -17.03 -7.58
C SER A 421 0.06 -17.94 -8.47
N ASP A 422 0.56 -19.15 -8.68
CA ASP A 422 -0.16 -20.30 -9.20
C ASP A 422 -0.23 -21.36 -8.10
N GLY A 423 -1.42 -21.68 -7.61
CA GLY A 423 -1.56 -22.77 -6.66
C GLY A 423 -2.75 -22.69 -5.75
N LEU A 424 -2.85 -23.73 -4.91
CA LEU A 424 -3.94 -23.90 -3.95
C LEU A 424 -3.80 -23.01 -2.72
N SER A 425 -2.71 -22.26 -2.56
CA SER A 425 -2.60 -21.29 -1.47
C SER A 425 -1.63 -20.15 -1.79
N TRP A 426 -2.03 -18.92 -1.46
CA TRP A 426 -1.21 -17.72 -1.63
C TRP A 426 -1.62 -16.62 -0.65
N ILE A 427 -0.85 -15.53 -0.60
CA ILE A 427 -1.13 -14.38 0.26
C ILE A 427 -1.79 -13.27 -0.55
N PHE A 428 -2.94 -12.80 -0.09
CA PHE A 428 -3.73 -11.72 -0.67
C PHE A 428 -4.18 -10.75 0.42
N CYS A 429 -3.81 -9.47 0.32
CA CYS A 429 -4.20 -8.43 1.29
C CYS A 429 -3.92 -8.76 2.78
N GLY A 430 -2.84 -9.51 3.05
CA GLY A 430 -2.50 -9.97 4.40
C GLY A 430 -3.32 -11.17 4.89
N MET A 431 -4.06 -11.83 4.01
CA MET A 431 -4.72 -13.10 4.26
C MET A 431 -4.05 -14.19 3.45
N GLN A 432 -3.94 -15.39 4.01
CA GLN A 432 -3.69 -16.59 3.25
C GLN A 432 -5.01 -17.09 2.69
N LEU A 433 -5.11 -17.10 1.37
CA LEU A 433 -6.19 -17.78 0.67
C LEU A 433 -5.76 -19.22 0.45
N THR A 434 -6.68 -20.17 0.65
CA THR A 434 -6.48 -21.58 0.36
C THR A 434 -7.68 -22.12 -0.40
N VAL A 435 -7.44 -22.78 -1.52
CA VAL A 435 -8.44 -23.34 -2.42
C VAL A 435 -8.39 -24.86 -2.36
N SER A 436 -9.56 -25.48 -2.39
CA SER A 436 -9.77 -26.92 -2.40
C SER A 436 -10.96 -27.26 -3.29
N GLN A 437 -11.23 -28.55 -3.49
CA GLN A 437 -12.45 -29.00 -4.16
C GLN A 437 -13.74 -28.55 -3.47
N ARG A 438 -13.68 -28.21 -2.16
CA ARG A 438 -14.83 -27.70 -1.39
C ARG A 438 -14.95 -26.18 -1.44
N GLY A 439 -14.18 -25.52 -2.30
CA GLY A 439 -14.10 -24.07 -2.40
C GLY A 439 -12.89 -23.47 -1.69
N ALA A 440 -13.02 -22.19 -1.37
CA ALA A 440 -11.92 -21.35 -0.92
C ALA A 440 -12.14 -20.83 0.51
N VAL A 441 -11.05 -20.74 1.27
CA VAL A 441 -11.04 -20.21 2.63
C VAL A 441 -9.99 -19.12 2.77
N ALA A 442 -10.23 -18.18 3.69
CA ALA A 442 -9.28 -17.13 4.04
C ALA A 442 -8.88 -17.24 5.51
N ARG A 443 -7.61 -17.02 5.77
CA ARG A 443 -7.02 -16.88 7.11
C ARG A 443 -6.24 -15.59 7.17
N LEU A 444 -6.48 -14.72 8.16
CA LEU A 444 -5.59 -13.58 8.37
C LEU A 444 -4.22 -14.09 8.80
N ILE A 445 -3.16 -13.66 8.12
CA ILE A 445 -1.78 -13.99 8.50
C ILE A 445 -1.01 -12.73 8.83
N THR A 446 0.02 -12.87 9.66
CA THR A 446 0.92 -11.78 9.97
C THR A 446 2.06 -11.73 8.96
N LYS A 447 2.67 -10.54 8.77
CA LYS A 447 3.80 -10.39 7.85
C LYS A 447 5.01 -11.23 8.26
N ASN A 448 5.19 -11.48 9.56
CA ASN A 448 6.28 -12.31 10.00
C ASN A 448 6.04 -13.80 9.69
N VAL A 449 4.78 -14.28 9.76
CA VAL A 449 4.46 -15.63 9.27
C VAL A 449 4.81 -15.76 7.79
N GLN A 450 4.50 -14.74 6.99
CA GLN A 450 4.90 -14.68 5.57
C GLN A 450 6.42 -14.66 5.38
N ALA A 451 7.16 -13.98 6.26
CA ALA A 451 8.62 -13.92 6.24
C ALA A 451 9.29 -15.21 6.73
N GLY A 452 8.51 -16.18 7.25
CA GLY A 452 9.02 -17.46 7.69
C GLY A 452 9.73 -17.42 9.06
N ILE A 453 9.03 -17.00 10.13
CA ILE A 453 9.49 -17.09 11.55
C ILE A 453 9.98 -18.52 11.97
N GLY A 454 10.02 -19.51 11.09
CA GLY A 454 10.47 -20.87 11.41
C GLY A 454 11.97 -21.06 11.62
N THR A 455 12.86 -20.11 11.30
CA THR A 455 14.31 -20.39 11.25
C THR A 455 15.22 -19.43 12.02
N GLY A 456 14.70 -18.37 12.66
CA GLY A 456 15.53 -17.44 13.44
C GLY A 456 14.78 -16.73 14.56
N ASP A 457 15.53 -16.36 15.61
CA ASP A 457 15.02 -15.74 16.85
C ASP A 457 14.62 -14.25 16.69
N GLN A 458 14.16 -13.80 15.52
CA GLN A 458 13.90 -12.37 15.27
C GLN A 458 12.67 -12.11 14.39
N LEU A 459 11.90 -11.08 14.75
CA LEU A 459 10.81 -10.55 13.92
C LEU A 459 11.35 -9.65 12.81
N ALA A 460 11.00 -9.95 11.55
CA ALA A 460 11.31 -9.09 10.40
C ALA A 460 10.43 -7.81 10.35
N PHE A 461 9.26 -7.87 10.98
CA PHE A 461 8.26 -6.82 11.02
C PHE A 461 7.71 -6.67 12.44
N PHE A 462 7.40 -5.44 12.83
CA PHE A 462 6.84 -5.13 14.15
C PHE A 462 5.41 -4.60 14.01
N PRO A 463 4.41 -5.47 13.82
CA PRO A 463 3.03 -5.05 13.57
C PRO A 463 2.32 -4.54 14.83
N PHE A 464 2.79 -4.96 16.01
CA PHE A 464 2.36 -4.42 17.29
C PHE A 464 3.38 -3.42 17.82
N VAL A 465 2.89 -2.53 18.66
CA VAL A 465 3.72 -1.68 19.52
C VAL A 465 4.38 -2.59 20.56
N SER A 466 5.70 -2.52 20.74
CA SER A 466 6.39 -3.32 21.76
C SER A 466 5.77 -3.15 23.15
N PHE A 467 5.67 -4.22 23.93
CA PHE A 467 5.16 -4.15 25.31
C PHE A 467 5.99 -3.19 26.18
N TYR A 468 7.29 -3.07 25.87
CA TYR A 468 8.25 -2.22 26.57
C TYR A 468 8.32 -0.78 26.05
N SER A 469 7.47 -0.38 25.10
CA SER A 469 7.39 1.02 24.69
C SER A 469 6.64 1.89 25.72
N GLU A 470 6.84 3.20 25.70
CA GLU A 470 6.10 4.17 26.53
C GLU A 470 4.64 4.37 26.08
N CYS A 471 4.19 3.68 25.03
CA CYS A 471 2.78 3.68 24.68
C CYS A 471 1.94 3.18 25.86
N GLY A 472 0.92 3.97 26.22
CA GLY A 472 0.04 3.65 27.33
C GLY A 472 -0.65 2.29 27.14
N ARG A 473 -0.95 1.62 28.26
CA ARG A 473 -1.64 0.32 28.30
C ARG A 473 -2.90 0.29 27.41
N VAL A 474 -3.68 1.37 27.42
CA VAL A 474 -4.90 1.52 26.62
C VAL A 474 -4.62 1.43 25.12
N GLN A 475 -3.56 2.08 24.64
CA GLN A 475 -3.18 2.07 23.23
C GLN A 475 -2.72 0.67 22.79
N LYS A 476 -1.87 0.01 23.60
CA LYS A 476 -1.44 -1.37 23.35
C LYS A 476 -2.63 -2.32 23.29
N MET A 477 -3.55 -2.22 24.26
CA MET A 477 -4.75 -3.06 24.32
C MET A 477 -5.66 -2.80 23.12
N ALA A 478 -5.85 -1.54 22.72
CA ALA A 478 -6.59 -1.18 21.52
C ALA A 478 -5.97 -1.80 20.26
N SER A 479 -4.63 -1.80 20.14
CA SER A 479 -3.92 -2.46 19.04
C SER A 479 -4.19 -3.98 19.01
N THR A 480 -4.12 -4.66 20.16
CA THR A 480 -4.42 -6.09 20.27
C THR A 480 -5.88 -6.39 19.90
N LEU A 481 -6.83 -5.61 20.43
CA LEU A 481 -8.26 -5.78 20.12
C LEU A 481 -8.53 -5.55 18.63
N ASN A 482 -7.92 -4.53 18.02
CA ASN A 482 -8.05 -4.29 16.59
C ASN A 482 -7.54 -5.46 15.74
N ALA A 483 -6.45 -6.12 16.16
CA ALA A 483 -5.98 -7.32 15.49
C ALA A 483 -6.98 -8.50 15.62
N LEU A 484 -7.55 -8.71 16.81
CA LEU A 484 -8.60 -9.72 17.02
C LEU A 484 -9.86 -9.44 16.18
N TYR A 485 -10.30 -8.18 16.08
CA TYR A 485 -11.38 -7.79 15.18
C TYR A 485 -11.08 -8.07 13.71
N ARG A 486 -9.84 -7.84 13.29
CA ARG A 486 -9.43 -8.19 11.93
C ARG A 486 -9.47 -9.70 11.73
N ILE A 487 -8.97 -10.50 12.68
CA ILE A 487 -9.03 -11.97 12.60
C ILE A 487 -10.49 -12.43 12.45
N GLU A 488 -11.42 -11.88 13.22
CA GLU A 488 -12.85 -12.18 13.14
C GLU A 488 -13.41 -11.96 11.73
N ARG A 489 -13.17 -10.76 11.19
CA ARG A 489 -13.78 -10.26 9.97
C ARG A 489 -13.15 -10.81 8.69
N HIS A 490 -11.92 -11.30 8.75
CA HIS A 490 -11.15 -11.73 7.57
C HIS A 490 -11.02 -13.24 7.46
N SER A 491 -11.40 -13.99 8.49
CA SER A 491 -11.29 -15.46 8.49
C SER A 491 -12.64 -16.11 8.21
N THR A 492 -12.67 -17.09 7.30
CA THR A 492 -13.91 -17.75 6.85
C THR A 492 -14.38 -18.89 7.75
N SER A 493 -13.56 -19.36 8.69
CA SER A 493 -13.96 -20.41 9.63
C SER A 493 -13.30 -20.27 11.00
N ASP A 494 -13.87 -20.93 12.01
CA ASP A 494 -13.33 -20.97 13.37
C ASP A 494 -11.93 -21.58 13.43
N ALA A 495 -11.64 -22.58 12.58
CA ALA A 495 -10.31 -23.16 12.49
C ALA A 495 -9.28 -22.12 11.99
N GLN A 496 -9.64 -21.35 10.96
CA GLN A 496 -8.76 -20.29 10.44
C GLN A 496 -8.59 -19.16 11.45
N ARG A 497 -9.66 -18.78 12.18
CA ARG A 497 -9.58 -17.80 13.27
C ARG A 497 -8.65 -18.27 14.38
N ALA A 498 -8.76 -19.52 14.81
CA ALA A 498 -7.89 -20.08 15.85
C ALA A 498 -6.42 -20.07 15.42
N ALA A 499 -6.13 -20.50 14.20
CA ALA A 499 -4.78 -20.46 13.64
C ALA A 499 -4.20 -19.04 13.59
N ALA A 500 -5.00 -18.05 13.17
CA ALA A 500 -4.57 -16.65 13.13
C ALA A 500 -4.33 -16.07 14.55
N VAL A 501 -5.12 -16.45 15.55
CA VAL A 501 -4.86 -16.06 16.95
C VAL A 501 -3.55 -16.67 17.46
N ILE A 502 -3.24 -17.92 17.10
CA ILE A 502 -1.97 -18.57 17.47
C ILE A 502 -0.78 -17.82 16.86
N ASP A 503 -0.87 -17.41 15.60
CA ASP A 503 0.18 -16.62 14.94
C ASP A 503 0.36 -15.26 15.62
N MET A 504 -0.74 -14.58 15.95
CA MET A 504 -0.72 -13.33 16.71
C MET A 504 -0.08 -13.51 18.10
N LEU A 505 -0.40 -14.61 18.79
CA LEU A 505 0.17 -14.93 20.10
C LEU A 505 1.69 -15.06 20.08
N ARG A 506 2.20 -15.74 19.04
CA ARG A 506 3.64 -15.88 18.84
C ARG A 506 4.27 -14.49 18.73
N GLU A 507 3.73 -13.61 17.90
CA GLU A 507 4.26 -12.24 17.75
C GLU A 507 4.19 -11.41 19.02
N LEU A 508 3.05 -11.44 19.74
CA LEU A 508 2.92 -10.71 21.00
C LEU A 508 3.96 -11.21 22.03
N LYS A 509 4.19 -12.52 22.09
CA LYS A 509 5.22 -13.11 22.96
C LYS A 509 6.62 -12.59 22.61
N TRP A 510 6.97 -12.58 21.31
CA TRP A 510 8.24 -12.01 20.83
C TRP A 510 8.38 -10.52 21.16
N GLN A 511 7.28 -9.78 21.19
CA GLN A 511 7.27 -8.37 21.59
C GLN A 511 7.17 -8.13 23.11
N GLY A 512 7.39 -9.16 23.93
CA GLY A 512 7.44 -9.04 25.39
C GLY A 512 6.08 -8.93 26.09
N TYR A 513 4.97 -9.18 25.40
CA TYR A 513 3.66 -9.14 26.04
C TYR A 513 3.50 -10.29 27.05
N PRO A 514 2.98 -10.02 28.27
CA PRO A 514 2.79 -11.06 29.27
C PRO A 514 1.69 -12.04 28.84
N ARG A 515 1.78 -13.31 29.30
CA ARG A 515 0.83 -14.37 28.93
C ARG A 515 -0.63 -13.99 29.19
N GLY A 516 -0.90 -13.34 30.32
CA GLY A 516 -2.24 -12.87 30.69
C GLY A 516 -2.82 -11.76 29.80
N TRP A 517 -2.00 -11.10 28.97
CA TRP A 517 -2.45 -9.99 28.14
C TRP A 517 -3.50 -10.40 27.11
N LEU A 518 -3.28 -11.52 26.41
CA LEU A 518 -4.27 -12.01 25.45
C LEU A 518 -5.56 -12.39 26.17
N PHE A 519 -5.47 -13.00 27.35
CA PHE A 519 -6.66 -13.40 28.10
C PHE A 519 -7.56 -12.20 28.41
N GLU A 520 -6.97 -11.08 28.85
CA GLU A 520 -7.69 -9.83 29.06
C GLU A 520 -8.32 -9.29 27.76
N ALA A 521 -7.59 -9.35 26.64
CA ALA A 521 -8.13 -8.95 25.34
C ALA A 521 -9.30 -9.86 24.91
N LEU A 522 -9.21 -11.18 25.12
CA LEU A 522 -10.27 -12.14 24.82
C LEU A 522 -11.50 -11.95 25.70
N VAL A 523 -11.32 -11.64 26.99
CA VAL A 523 -12.46 -11.28 27.87
C VAL A 523 -13.21 -10.09 27.30
N LYS A 524 -12.51 -9.05 26.86
CA LYS A 524 -13.14 -7.88 26.21
C LYS A 524 -13.84 -8.23 24.89
N MET A 525 -13.30 -9.17 24.09
CA MET A 525 -13.98 -9.69 22.89
C MET A 525 -15.27 -10.44 23.25
N VAL A 526 -15.22 -11.31 24.26
CA VAL A 526 -16.39 -12.06 24.76
C VAL A 526 -17.46 -11.13 25.31
N THR A 527 -17.11 -10.05 26.02
CA THR A 527 -18.11 -9.08 26.51
C THR A 527 -18.90 -8.44 25.36
N ARG A 528 -18.28 -8.27 24.19
CA ARG A 528 -18.94 -7.70 23.01
C ARG A 528 -19.68 -8.72 22.15
N ALA A 529 -19.18 -9.95 22.12
CA ALA A 529 -19.80 -11.09 21.42
C ALA A 529 -19.84 -12.29 22.38
N PRO A 530 -20.83 -12.34 23.31
CA PRO A 530 -20.86 -13.33 24.40
C PRO A 530 -21.05 -14.76 23.91
N PHE A 531 -21.57 -14.91 22.70
CA PHE A 531 -21.79 -16.20 22.04
C PHE A 531 -20.81 -16.39 20.88
N GLY A 532 -20.44 -17.64 20.61
CA GLY A 532 -19.64 -18.01 19.44
C GLY A 532 -18.16 -18.27 19.73
N PHE A 533 -17.33 -18.01 18.72
CA PHE A 533 -15.92 -18.40 18.65
C PHE A 533 -15.11 -17.94 19.87
N TRP A 534 -15.20 -16.66 20.23
CA TRP A 534 -14.38 -16.08 21.30
C TRP A 534 -14.61 -16.70 22.67
N ASN A 535 -15.86 -17.03 23.01
CA ASN A 535 -16.18 -17.66 24.29
C ASN A 535 -15.69 -19.12 24.31
N ARG A 536 -15.80 -19.85 23.19
CA ARG A 536 -15.24 -21.20 23.05
C ARG A 536 -13.72 -21.19 23.18
N LEU A 537 -13.05 -20.27 22.49
CA LEU A 537 -11.60 -20.11 22.57
C LEU A 537 -11.14 -19.75 23.98
N ARG A 538 -11.80 -18.79 24.64
CA ARG A 538 -11.52 -18.44 26.04
C ARG A 538 -11.64 -19.65 26.97
N LYS A 539 -12.75 -20.40 26.89
CA LYS A 539 -12.96 -21.62 27.68
C LYS A 539 -11.92 -22.71 27.39
N ALA A 540 -11.45 -22.82 26.15
CA ALA A 540 -10.39 -23.76 25.78
C ALA A 540 -9.05 -23.35 26.41
N LEU A 541 -8.69 -22.07 26.35
CA LEU A 541 -7.47 -21.53 26.97
C LEU A 541 -7.52 -21.61 28.50
N ASP A 542 -8.69 -21.37 29.11
CA ASP A 542 -8.92 -21.57 30.54
C ASP A 542 -8.62 -23.01 30.96
N ARG A 543 -9.17 -24.00 30.23
CA ARG A 543 -8.94 -25.43 30.49
C ARG A 543 -7.49 -25.85 30.27
N ALA A 544 -6.79 -25.19 29.35
CA ALA A 544 -5.38 -25.45 29.08
C ALA A 544 -4.42 -24.79 30.11
N GLY A 545 -4.94 -24.15 31.17
CA GLY A 545 -4.12 -23.53 32.20
C GLY A 545 -3.38 -22.27 31.72
N VAL A 546 -3.85 -21.62 30.66
CA VAL A 546 -3.25 -20.39 30.10
C VAL A 546 -3.72 -19.13 30.87
N ARG A 547 -4.32 -19.31 32.06
CA ARG A 547 -4.66 -18.19 32.94
C ARG A 547 -3.37 -17.50 33.43
N PRO A 548 -3.39 -16.17 33.62
CA PRO A 548 -2.27 -15.42 34.18
C PRO A 548 -1.79 -16.01 35.51
#